data_AF-A0A7Y4TBS6-F1
#
_entry.id   AF-A0A7Y4TBS6-F1
#
_cell.length_a   1.000
_cell.length_b   1.000
_cell.length_c   1.000
_cell.angle_alpha   90.00
_cell.angle_beta   90.00
_cell.angle_gamma   90.00
#
_symmetry.space_group_name_H-M   'P 1'
#
loop_
_entity.id
_entity.type
_entity.pdbx_description
1 polymer ?
#
loop_
_entity_poly.entity_id
_entity_poly.type
_entity_poly.pdbx_seq_one_letter_code
_entity_poly.pdbx_strand_id
1 'polypeptide(L)'
;MTDEPGAHIFDRETLRARLRDYNVVVYQIASSLVQSGVLALAAIVLIDILYAQRDVQILLLLWLAAFVFAVLAFERQLYLPLATPRGGVSDVWSLMLMGLAQFVSFACLSPRANGVAPWELWYFAYTASTIMGAVTIWQAARFVTIEDYSPELKPVGESFAAWLRHDLKELVIVVSVSLFLCVVVALQLLPAATLEWLTVAVALVSIFGSAWLVRRDGQRFWALYTSVYPAPAAKAPSSGDAGS
;
A
#
# COMPACT_ATOMS: atom_id res chain seq x y z
N MET A 1 -42.53 -9.47 -20.75
CA MET A 1 -41.19 -8.88 -20.58
C MET A 1 -40.70 -9.31 -19.22
N THR A 2 -39.97 -10.42 -19.19
CA THR A 2 -39.24 -10.87 -17.99
C THR A 2 -38.01 -10.00 -17.91
N ASP A 3 -37.96 -9.10 -16.92
CA ASP A 3 -36.73 -8.44 -16.53
C ASP A 3 -35.74 -9.53 -16.14
N GLU A 4 -34.79 -9.86 -17.02
CA GLU A 4 -33.58 -10.53 -16.58
C GLU A 4 -32.91 -9.58 -15.59
N PRO A 5 -32.69 -9.99 -14.33
CA PRO A 5 -32.00 -9.15 -13.38
C PRO A 5 -30.62 -8.87 -13.97
N GLY A 6 -30.35 -7.61 -14.30
CA GLY A 6 -29.11 -7.19 -14.94
C GLY A 6 -27.93 -7.86 -14.24
N ALA A 7 -27.19 -8.68 -14.97
CA ALA A 7 -26.14 -9.52 -14.40
C ALA A 7 -25.12 -8.62 -13.69
N HIS A 8 -25.16 -8.61 -12.36
CA HIS A 8 -24.21 -7.87 -11.56
C HIS A 8 -22.81 -8.42 -11.82
N ILE A 9 -21.87 -7.54 -12.15
CA ILE A 9 -20.48 -7.93 -12.48
C ILE A 9 -19.77 -8.48 -11.23
N PHE A 10 -20.18 -8.02 -10.04
CA PHE A 10 -19.55 -8.39 -8.77
C PHE A 10 -20.56 -8.95 -7.77
N ASP A 11 -20.52 -10.27 -7.61
CA ASP A 11 -21.39 -11.04 -6.71
C ASP A 11 -20.60 -11.78 -5.61
N ARG A 12 -21.32 -12.50 -4.75
CA ARG A 12 -20.73 -13.18 -3.59
C ARG A 12 -19.80 -14.32 -4.00
N GLU A 13 -20.10 -15.00 -5.10
CA GLU A 13 -19.26 -16.08 -5.63
C GLU A 13 -17.96 -15.53 -6.20
N THR A 14 -18.01 -14.44 -6.94
CA THR A 14 -16.85 -13.70 -7.45
C THR A 14 -15.96 -13.22 -6.31
N LEU A 15 -16.55 -12.60 -5.28
CA LEU A 15 -15.78 -12.14 -4.11
C LEU A 15 -15.17 -13.30 -3.33
N ARG A 16 -15.88 -14.43 -3.16
CA ARG A 16 -15.32 -15.65 -2.53
C ARG A 16 -14.18 -16.24 -3.34
N ALA A 17 -14.31 -16.32 -4.67
CA ALA A 17 -13.27 -16.81 -5.56
C ALA A 17 -12.02 -15.94 -5.43
N ARG A 18 -12.17 -14.61 -5.47
CA ARG A 18 -11.06 -13.67 -5.27
C ARG A 18 -10.40 -13.81 -3.91
N LEU A 19 -11.17 -13.97 -2.82
CA LEU A 19 -10.62 -14.17 -1.48
C LEU A 19 -9.92 -15.53 -1.30
N ARG A 20 -10.40 -16.58 -1.98
CA ARG A 20 -9.74 -17.90 -1.98
C ARG A 20 -8.40 -17.81 -2.71
N ASP A 21 -8.42 -17.20 -3.89
CA ASP A 21 -7.26 -17.07 -4.76
C ASP A 21 -6.27 -16.02 -4.21
N TYR A 22 -6.75 -15.09 -3.36
CA TYR A 22 -5.94 -14.10 -2.65
C TYR A 22 -4.73 -14.71 -1.94
N ASN A 23 -4.91 -15.81 -1.19
CA ASN A 23 -3.79 -16.43 -0.49
C ASN A 23 -2.71 -16.95 -1.45
N VAL A 24 -3.13 -17.49 -2.60
CA VAL A 24 -2.21 -17.97 -3.65
C VAL A 24 -1.50 -16.79 -4.31
N VAL A 25 -2.24 -15.71 -4.61
CA VAL A 25 -1.71 -14.49 -5.22
C VAL A 25 -0.75 -13.77 -4.27
N VAL A 26 -1.09 -13.63 -2.99
CA VAL A 26 -0.22 -13.06 -1.95
C VAL A 26 1.04 -13.89 -1.81
N TYR A 27 0.94 -15.21 -1.77
CA TYR A 27 2.12 -16.08 -1.65
C TYR A 27 3.01 -15.99 -2.90
N GLN A 28 2.42 -16.03 -4.09
CA GLN A 28 3.15 -15.87 -5.35
C GLN A 28 3.82 -14.50 -5.47
N ILE A 29 3.14 -13.44 -5.04
CA ILE A 29 3.67 -12.07 -5.11
C ILE A 29 4.69 -11.81 -3.99
N ALA A 30 4.48 -12.30 -2.77
CA ALA A 30 5.48 -12.22 -1.72
C ALA A 30 6.76 -12.99 -2.11
N SER A 31 6.60 -14.17 -2.70
CA SER A 31 7.71 -14.93 -3.28
C SER A 31 8.37 -14.20 -4.44
N SER A 32 7.60 -13.54 -5.31
CA SER A 32 8.17 -12.74 -6.40
C SER A 32 8.84 -11.46 -5.90
N LEU A 33 8.38 -10.89 -4.77
CA LEU A 33 9.01 -9.77 -4.08
C LEU A 33 10.38 -10.16 -3.56
N VAL A 34 10.48 -11.31 -2.89
CA VAL A 34 11.74 -11.91 -2.43
C VAL A 34 12.67 -12.21 -3.61
N GLN A 35 12.10 -12.60 -4.75
CA GLN A 35 12.84 -12.77 -6.01
C GLN A 35 13.04 -11.45 -6.79
N SER A 36 12.46 -10.33 -6.35
CA SER A 36 12.46 -9.07 -7.10
C SER A 36 13.77 -8.31 -6.90
N GLY A 37 14.15 -7.55 -7.92
CA GLY A 37 15.31 -6.67 -7.87
C GLY A 37 15.23 -5.58 -6.78
N VAL A 38 14.05 -5.27 -6.25
CA VAL A 38 13.89 -4.23 -5.21
C VAL A 38 14.47 -4.69 -3.87
N LEU A 39 14.18 -5.92 -3.42
CA LEU A 39 14.76 -6.44 -2.17
C LEU A 39 16.26 -6.72 -2.30
N ALA A 40 16.70 -7.20 -3.46
CA ALA A 40 18.12 -7.35 -3.76
C ALA A 40 18.84 -5.99 -3.71
N LEU A 41 18.28 -4.95 -4.34
CA LEU A 41 18.82 -3.60 -4.27
C LEU A 41 18.80 -3.05 -2.85
N ALA A 42 17.71 -3.23 -2.10
CA ALA A 42 17.63 -2.82 -0.71
C ALA A 42 18.76 -3.46 0.13
N ALA A 43 19.03 -4.76 -0.06
CA ALA A 43 20.13 -5.44 0.61
C ALA A 43 21.52 -4.89 0.19
N ILE A 44 21.75 -4.67 -1.10
CA ILE A 44 23.00 -4.10 -1.61
C ILE A 44 23.23 -2.68 -1.04
N VAL A 45 22.21 -1.84 -1.08
CA VAL A 45 22.27 -0.46 -0.56
C VAL A 45 22.47 -0.47 0.95
N LEU A 46 21.86 -1.41 1.69
CA LEU A 46 22.11 -1.56 3.12
C LEU A 46 23.59 -1.86 3.39
N ILE A 47 24.19 -2.79 2.64
CA ILE A 47 25.61 -3.08 2.75
C ILE A 47 26.43 -1.82 2.46
N ASP A 48 26.12 -1.08 1.40
CA ASP A 48 26.82 0.17 1.07
C ASP A 48 26.72 1.21 2.20
N ILE A 49 25.54 1.36 2.81
CA ILE A 49 25.33 2.27 3.95
C ILE A 49 26.16 1.84 5.16
N LEU A 50 26.26 0.54 5.45
CA LEU A 50 27.06 0.03 6.56
C LEU A 50 28.56 0.29 6.38
N TYR A 51 29.03 0.39 5.13
CA TYR A 51 30.41 0.78 4.80
C TYR A 51 30.61 2.29 4.59
N ALA A 52 29.55 3.11 4.71
CA ALA A 52 29.64 4.55 4.54
C ALA A 52 30.41 5.21 5.69
N GLN A 53 31.19 6.25 5.37
CA GLN A 53 31.96 7.00 6.38
C GLN A 53 31.19 8.18 6.99
N ARG A 54 30.03 8.56 6.41
CA ARG A 54 29.22 9.71 6.82
C ARG A 54 27.74 9.37 6.77
N ASP A 55 26.94 10.08 7.57
CA ASP A 55 25.47 10.08 7.58
C ASP A 55 24.80 8.71 7.76
N VAL A 56 25.54 7.72 8.26
CA VAL A 56 25.10 6.31 8.39
C VAL A 56 23.75 6.21 9.11
N GLN A 57 23.55 6.98 10.18
CA GLN A 57 22.31 6.93 10.96
C GLN A 57 21.10 7.42 10.15
N ILE A 58 21.23 8.54 9.45
CA ILE A 58 20.17 9.11 8.62
C ILE A 58 19.86 8.17 7.45
N LEU A 59 20.90 7.65 6.80
CA LEU A 59 20.75 6.71 5.70
C LEU A 59 20.08 5.40 6.14
N LEU A 60 20.44 4.85 7.30
CA LEU A 60 19.78 3.65 7.86
C LEU A 60 18.31 3.90 8.19
N LEU A 61 17.98 5.07 8.75
CA LEU A 61 16.60 5.43 9.05
C LEU A 61 15.76 5.60 7.78
N LEU A 62 16.30 6.29 6.77
CA LEU A 62 15.62 6.44 5.49
C LEU A 62 15.52 5.12 4.72
N TRP A 63 16.53 4.25 4.82
CA TRP A 63 16.48 2.91 4.28
C TRP A 63 15.38 2.10 4.93
N LEU A 64 15.28 2.14 6.27
CA LEU A 64 14.23 1.45 7.02
C LEU A 64 12.85 2.02 6.68
N ALA A 65 12.73 3.34 6.56
CA ALA A 65 11.50 3.99 6.13
C ALA A 65 11.07 3.55 4.73
N ALA A 66 12.01 3.51 3.77
CA ALA A 66 11.76 3.04 2.41
C ALA A 66 11.40 1.54 2.38
N PHE A 67 12.05 0.72 3.20
CA PHE A 67 11.77 -0.71 3.33
C PHE A 67 10.38 -0.98 3.90
N VAL A 68 10.05 -0.34 5.03
CA VAL A 68 8.72 -0.44 5.65
C VAL A 68 7.66 0.07 4.67
N PHE A 69 7.86 1.23 4.06
CA PHE A 69 6.94 1.74 3.04
C PHE A 69 6.78 0.76 1.88
N ALA A 70 7.87 0.18 1.37
CA ALA A 70 7.83 -0.75 0.25
C ALA A 70 6.97 -1.98 0.56
N VAL A 71 7.29 -2.68 1.65
CA VAL A 71 6.57 -3.88 2.09
C VAL A 71 5.08 -3.58 2.27
N LEU A 72 4.77 -2.48 2.95
CA LEU A 72 3.39 -2.12 3.31
C LEU A 72 2.60 -1.56 2.13
N ALA A 73 3.24 -0.82 1.21
CA ALA A 73 2.63 -0.38 -0.04
C ALA A 73 2.29 -1.57 -0.94
N PHE A 74 3.15 -2.59 -0.99
CA PHE A 74 2.85 -3.84 -1.70
C PHE A 74 1.66 -4.57 -1.08
N GLU A 75 1.65 -4.76 0.24
CA GLU A 75 0.53 -5.41 0.95
C GLU A 75 -0.80 -4.69 0.64
N ARG A 76 -0.78 -3.36 0.71
CA ARG A 76 -1.94 -2.53 0.41
C ARG A 76 -2.43 -2.70 -1.04
N GLN A 77 -1.50 -2.78 -1.99
CA GLN A 77 -1.82 -2.96 -3.40
C GLN A 77 -2.47 -4.32 -3.69
N LEU A 78 -2.23 -5.34 -2.86
CA LEU A 78 -2.88 -6.65 -2.97
C LEU A 78 -4.35 -6.61 -2.57
N TYR A 79 -4.77 -5.67 -1.72
CA TYR A 79 -6.17 -5.54 -1.29
C TYR A 79 -7.05 -4.87 -2.33
N LEU A 80 -6.50 -3.95 -3.11
CA LEU A 80 -7.27 -3.14 -4.07
C LEU A 80 -8.06 -4.01 -5.07
N PRO A 81 -7.45 -4.99 -5.78
CA PRO A 81 -8.15 -5.84 -6.75
C PRO A 81 -9.25 -6.74 -6.14
N LEU A 82 -9.23 -6.99 -4.84
CA LEU A 82 -10.23 -7.84 -4.19
C LEU A 82 -11.61 -7.19 -4.16
N ALA A 83 -11.66 -5.87 -4.03
CA ALA A 83 -12.90 -5.13 -3.82
C ALA A 83 -13.32 -4.27 -5.01
N THR A 84 -12.46 -4.08 -6.03
CA THR A 84 -12.84 -3.40 -7.29
C THR A 84 -13.65 -4.32 -8.22
N PRO A 85 -14.86 -3.95 -8.67
CA PRO A 85 -15.68 -4.80 -9.55
C PRO A 85 -14.97 -5.15 -10.86
N ARG A 86 -14.37 -4.12 -11.48
CA ARG A 86 -13.69 -4.18 -12.77
C ARG A 86 -12.18 -4.26 -12.57
N GLY A 87 -11.68 -5.43 -12.17
CA GLY A 87 -10.24 -5.70 -12.17
C GLY A 87 -9.72 -5.78 -13.60
N GLY A 88 -8.57 -5.18 -13.89
CA GLY A 88 -8.05 -5.10 -15.25
C GLY A 88 -6.53 -4.97 -15.35
N VAL A 89 -6.01 -5.10 -16.57
CA VAL A 89 -4.55 -4.95 -16.88
C VAL A 89 -4.00 -3.59 -16.43
N SER A 90 -4.85 -2.58 -16.27
CA SER A 90 -4.49 -1.26 -15.72
C SER A 90 -3.90 -1.34 -14.30
N ASP A 91 -4.31 -2.33 -13.50
CA ASP A 91 -3.84 -2.47 -12.11
C ASP A 91 -2.37 -2.94 -12.05
N VAL A 92 -1.90 -3.63 -13.09
CA VAL A 92 -0.52 -4.11 -13.23
C VAL A 92 0.46 -2.96 -13.44
N TRP A 93 0.08 -1.95 -14.20
CA TRP A 93 0.95 -0.79 -14.48
C TRP A 93 1.22 0.01 -13.20
N SER A 94 0.19 0.22 -12.37
CA SER A 94 0.37 0.87 -11.06
C SER A 94 1.37 0.11 -10.16
N LEU A 95 1.33 -1.22 -10.16
CA LEU A 95 2.30 -2.07 -9.44
C LEU A 95 3.72 -1.91 -9.98
N MET A 96 3.89 -1.92 -11.30
CA MET A 96 5.22 -1.78 -11.92
C MET A 96 5.84 -0.40 -11.64
N LEU A 97 5.06 0.68 -11.72
CA LEU A 97 5.54 2.03 -11.42
C LEU A 97 5.88 2.20 -9.95
N MET A 98 5.09 1.61 -9.05
CA MET A 98 5.41 1.60 -7.62
C MET A 98 6.73 0.87 -7.35
N GLY A 99 6.93 -0.30 -7.95
CA GLY A 99 8.19 -1.04 -7.83
C GLY A 99 9.40 -0.26 -8.37
N LEU A 100 9.24 0.43 -9.50
CA LEU A 100 10.28 1.32 -10.05
C LEU A 100 10.58 2.49 -9.11
N ALA A 101 9.55 3.14 -8.56
CA ALA A 101 9.73 4.28 -7.66
C ALA A 101 10.45 3.85 -6.35
N GLN A 102 10.14 2.66 -5.83
CA GLN A 102 10.85 2.08 -4.70
C GLN A 102 12.30 1.71 -5.03
N PHE A 103 12.54 1.13 -6.21
CA PHE A 103 13.88 0.84 -6.71
C PHE A 103 14.73 2.12 -6.74
N VAL A 104 14.20 3.20 -7.31
CA VAL A 104 14.86 4.51 -7.35
C VAL A 104 15.08 5.05 -5.93
N SER A 105 14.11 4.90 -5.03
CA SER A 105 14.23 5.36 -3.62
C SER A 105 15.39 4.68 -2.88
N PHE A 106 15.62 3.38 -3.10
CA PHE A 106 16.79 2.70 -2.57
C PHE A 106 18.08 3.12 -3.28
N ALA A 107 18.07 3.21 -4.60
CA ALA A 107 19.25 3.59 -5.37
C ALA A 107 19.78 4.98 -4.95
N CYS A 108 18.89 5.93 -4.68
CA CYS A 108 19.24 7.27 -4.20
C CYS A 108 19.95 7.27 -2.84
N LEU A 109 19.76 6.24 -2.01
CA LEU A 109 20.43 6.13 -0.71
C LEU A 109 21.83 5.53 -0.81
N SER A 110 22.28 5.07 -1.99
CA SER A 110 23.63 4.53 -2.14
C SER A 110 24.69 5.64 -1.96
N PRO A 111 25.60 5.51 -0.98
CA PRO A 111 26.71 6.43 -0.76
C PRO A 111 27.72 6.52 -1.91
N ARG A 112 27.65 5.61 -2.90
CA ARG A 112 28.57 5.55 -4.04
C ARG A 112 28.35 6.68 -5.05
N ALA A 113 27.23 7.41 -4.97
CA ALA A 113 26.95 8.57 -5.80
C ALA A 113 27.81 9.77 -5.33
N ASN A 114 29.04 9.84 -5.84
CA ASN A 114 30.01 10.90 -5.52
C ASN A 114 29.45 12.31 -5.85
N GLY A 115 29.13 13.11 -4.83
CA GLY A 115 29.02 14.58 -4.97
C GLY A 115 27.88 15.27 -4.21
N VAL A 116 26.81 14.56 -3.82
CA VAL A 116 25.65 15.12 -3.09
C VAL A 116 25.33 14.24 -1.90
N ALA A 117 24.83 14.81 -0.80
CA ALA A 117 24.37 14.02 0.33
C ALA A 117 23.20 13.10 -0.12
N PRO A 118 23.38 11.76 -0.15
CA PRO A 118 22.44 10.85 -0.85
C PRO A 118 21.00 10.94 -0.33
N TRP A 119 20.86 11.29 0.95
CA TRP A 119 19.56 11.47 1.61
C TRP A 119 18.74 12.64 1.03
N GLU A 120 19.35 13.63 0.38
CA GLU A 120 18.62 14.74 -0.26
C GLU A 120 17.83 14.26 -1.49
N LEU A 121 18.41 13.34 -2.26
CA LEU A 121 17.78 12.76 -3.44
C LEU A 121 16.60 11.83 -3.08
N TRP A 122 16.61 11.30 -1.86
CA TRP A 122 15.53 10.45 -1.36
C TRP A 122 14.18 11.18 -1.34
N TYR A 123 14.15 12.49 -1.05
CA TYR A 123 12.91 13.26 -1.03
C TYR A 123 12.21 13.31 -2.38
N PHE A 124 12.98 13.38 -3.48
CA PHE A 124 12.43 13.34 -4.83
C PHE A 124 11.82 11.96 -5.13
N ALA A 125 12.56 10.89 -4.82
CA ALA A 125 12.11 9.53 -5.05
C ALA A 125 10.89 9.16 -4.18
N TYR A 126 10.87 9.60 -2.92
CA TYR A 126 9.75 9.45 -2.01
C TYR A 126 8.52 10.22 -2.50
N THR A 127 8.69 11.47 -2.93
CA THR A 127 7.60 12.28 -3.49
C THR A 127 7.02 11.62 -4.74
N ALA A 128 7.87 11.14 -5.66
CA ALA A 128 7.40 10.39 -6.83
C ALA A 128 6.61 9.14 -6.43
N SER A 129 7.08 8.38 -5.43
CA SER A 129 6.39 7.19 -4.91
C SER A 129 5.00 7.51 -4.34
N THR A 130 4.89 8.60 -3.57
CA THR A 130 3.60 9.03 -3.00
C THR A 130 2.62 9.52 -4.07
N ILE A 131 3.10 10.22 -5.11
CA ILE A 131 2.30 10.61 -6.27
C ILE A 131 1.77 9.37 -6.98
N MET A 132 2.62 8.37 -7.22
CA MET A 132 2.20 7.12 -7.85
C MET A 132 1.14 6.40 -7.02
N GLY A 133 1.31 6.34 -5.70
CA GLY A 133 0.31 5.78 -4.79
C GLY A 133 -1.04 6.52 -4.88
N ALA A 134 -1.02 7.86 -4.94
CA ALA A 134 -2.22 8.67 -5.12
C ALA A 134 -2.93 8.38 -6.45
N VAL A 135 -2.17 8.24 -7.53
CA VAL A 135 -2.72 7.89 -8.86
C VAL A 135 -3.37 6.51 -8.83
N THR A 136 -2.77 5.51 -8.18
CA THR A 136 -3.39 4.19 -8.05
C THR A 136 -4.72 4.26 -7.30
N ILE A 137 -4.76 4.91 -6.14
CA ILE A 137 -6.00 5.01 -5.36
C ILE A 137 -7.07 5.79 -6.13
N TRP A 138 -6.68 6.86 -6.83
CA TRP A 138 -7.58 7.60 -7.70
C TRP A 138 -8.15 6.75 -8.84
N GLN A 139 -7.31 5.95 -9.51
CA GLN A 139 -7.76 5.02 -10.55
C GLN A 139 -8.74 4.00 -9.97
N ALA A 140 -8.40 3.37 -8.85
CA ALA A 140 -9.31 2.42 -8.19
C ALA A 140 -10.64 3.06 -7.82
N ALA A 141 -10.62 4.27 -7.24
CA ALA A 141 -11.83 5.01 -6.88
C ALA A 141 -12.72 5.30 -8.10
N ARG A 142 -12.11 5.57 -9.27
CA ARG A 142 -12.84 5.79 -10.53
C ARG A 142 -13.53 4.55 -11.06
N PHE A 143 -12.99 3.35 -10.78
CA PHE A 143 -13.54 2.09 -11.27
C PHE A 143 -14.51 1.41 -10.29
N VAL A 144 -14.67 1.94 -9.07
CA VAL A 144 -15.71 1.50 -8.15
C VAL A 144 -17.04 2.15 -8.54
N THR A 145 -17.91 1.36 -9.17
CA THR A 145 -19.29 1.74 -9.54
C THR A 145 -20.25 0.92 -8.69
N ILE A 146 -21.07 1.56 -7.86
CA ILE A 146 -21.91 0.85 -6.86
C ILE A 146 -22.96 -0.03 -7.54
N GLU A 147 -23.39 0.35 -8.73
CA GLU A 147 -24.35 -0.39 -9.56
C GLU A 147 -23.82 -1.74 -10.03
N ASP A 148 -22.49 -1.92 -10.10
CA ASP A 148 -21.86 -3.18 -10.49
C ASP A 148 -21.92 -4.25 -9.39
N TYR A 149 -22.21 -3.86 -8.14
CA TYR A 149 -22.33 -4.78 -6.99
C TYR A 149 -23.73 -5.38 -6.90
N SER A 150 -23.79 -6.68 -6.57
CA SER A 150 -25.06 -7.33 -6.21
C SER A 150 -25.71 -6.65 -4.99
N PRO A 151 -27.05 -6.71 -4.82
CA PRO A 151 -27.76 -6.03 -3.73
C PRO A 151 -27.21 -6.35 -2.33
N GLU A 152 -26.78 -7.59 -2.11
CA GLU A 152 -26.18 -8.05 -0.85
C GLU A 152 -24.80 -7.41 -0.58
N LEU A 153 -24.07 -7.04 -1.62
CA LEU A 153 -22.72 -6.49 -1.55
C LEU A 153 -22.66 -4.96 -1.71
N LYS A 154 -23.78 -4.29 -1.99
CA LYS A 154 -23.83 -2.82 -2.06
C LYS A 154 -23.28 -2.14 -0.80
N PRO A 155 -23.61 -2.57 0.45
CA PRO A 155 -23.03 -1.97 1.64
C PRO A 155 -21.49 -2.09 1.69
N VAL A 156 -20.96 -3.21 1.17
CA VAL A 156 -19.52 -3.43 1.05
C VAL A 156 -18.93 -2.46 0.03
N GLY A 157 -19.53 -2.33 -1.15
CA GLY A 157 -19.11 -1.38 -2.18
C GLY A 157 -19.11 0.08 -1.68
N GLU A 158 -20.15 0.49 -0.95
CA GLU A 158 -20.25 1.83 -0.35
C GLU A 158 -19.15 2.09 0.68
N SER A 159 -18.89 1.11 1.55
CA SER A 159 -17.82 1.19 2.55
C SER A 159 -16.44 1.29 1.89
N PHE A 160 -16.21 0.52 0.82
CA PHE A 160 -14.98 0.52 0.05
C PHE A 160 -14.78 1.85 -0.71
N ALA A 161 -15.84 2.39 -1.33
CA ALA A 161 -15.81 3.69 -1.99
C ALA A 161 -15.57 4.84 -0.99
N ALA A 162 -16.13 4.76 0.22
CA ALA A 162 -15.86 5.73 1.28
C ALA A 162 -14.41 5.65 1.75
N TRP A 163 -13.87 4.44 1.89
CA TRP A 163 -12.46 4.20 2.21
C TRP A 163 -11.55 4.82 1.14
N LEU A 164 -11.72 4.49 -0.14
CA LEU A 164 -10.87 5.03 -1.20
C LEU A 164 -10.90 6.57 -1.26
N ARG A 165 -12.06 7.20 -1.03
CA ARG A 165 -12.17 8.66 -0.95
C ARG A 165 -11.42 9.25 0.23
N HIS A 166 -11.47 8.60 1.40
CA HIS A 166 -10.72 9.03 2.57
C HIS A 166 -9.21 8.93 2.33
N ASP A 167 -8.78 7.79 1.80
CA ASP A 167 -7.37 7.53 1.55
C ASP A 167 -6.79 8.41 0.45
N LEU A 168 -7.60 8.76 -0.57
CA LEU A 168 -7.20 9.74 -1.58
C LEU A 168 -6.94 11.12 -0.95
N LYS A 169 -7.77 11.55 0.01
CA LYS A 169 -7.54 12.82 0.74
C LYS A 169 -6.26 12.77 1.55
N GLU A 170 -6.02 11.69 2.29
CA GLU A 170 -4.79 11.50 3.06
C GLU A 170 -3.56 11.52 2.13
N LEU A 171 -3.62 10.82 1.00
CA LEU A 171 -2.52 10.80 0.03
C LEU A 171 -2.27 12.16 -0.61
N VAL A 172 -3.30 12.95 -0.90
CA VAL A 172 -3.12 14.33 -1.38
C VAL A 172 -2.39 15.18 -0.34
N ILE A 173 -2.70 15.02 0.95
CA ILE A 173 -1.97 15.69 2.03
C ILE A 173 -0.52 15.24 2.05
N VAL A 174 -0.27 13.93 2.03
CA VAL A 174 1.10 13.35 2.03
C VAL A 174 1.91 13.84 0.84
N VAL A 175 1.35 13.81 -0.37
CA VAL A 175 1.98 14.32 -1.59
C VAL A 175 2.29 15.81 -1.49
N SER A 176 1.37 16.60 -0.94
CA SER A 176 1.57 18.05 -0.78
C SER A 176 2.70 18.35 0.21
N VAL A 177 2.71 17.63 1.34
CA VAL A 177 3.76 17.76 2.36
C VAL A 177 5.11 17.28 1.80
N SER A 178 5.15 16.14 1.12
CA SER A 178 6.39 15.61 0.55
C SER A 178 6.95 16.53 -0.54
N LEU A 179 6.09 17.08 -1.40
CA LEU A 179 6.48 18.03 -2.44
C LEU A 179 7.03 19.33 -1.83
N PHE A 180 6.38 19.85 -0.77
CA PHE A 180 6.88 21.01 -0.04
C PHE A 180 8.26 20.74 0.56
N LEU A 181 8.44 19.61 1.24
CA LEU A 181 9.73 19.20 1.80
C LEU A 181 10.80 19.01 0.72
N CYS A 182 10.43 18.42 -0.42
CA CYS A 182 11.30 18.27 -1.57
C CYS A 182 11.82 19.62 -2.08
N VAL A 183 10.95 20.64 -2.16
CA VAL A 183 11.34 22.01 -2.55
C VAL A 183 12.23 22.66 -1.49
N VAL A 184 11.92 22.51 -0.21
CA VAL A 184 12.72 23.04 0.90
C VAL A 184 14.15 22.48 0.88
N VAL A 185 14.29 21.18 0.66
CA VAL A 185 15.59 20.49 0.56
C VAL A 185 16.33 20.90 -0.72
N ALA A 186 15.65 20.88 -1.88
CA ALA A 186 16.27 21.21 -3.16
C ALA A 186 16.79 22.65 -3.27
N LEU A 187 16.09 23.60 -2.64
CA LEU A 187 16.48 25.00 -2.61
C LEU A 187 17.38 25.36 -1.41
N GLN A 188 17.73 24.38 -0.56
CA GLN A 188 18.49 24.57 0.67
C GLN A 188 18.01 25.76 1.53
N LEU A 189 16.68 25.86 1.72
CA LEU A 189 16.06 26.98 2.44
C LEU A 189 16.36 27.00 3.94
N LEU A 190 16.90 25.90 4.48
CA LEU A 190 17.19 25.72 5.90
C LEU A 190 18.67 25.34 6.12
N PRO A 191 19.24 25.63 7.30
CA PRO A 191 20.58 25.17 7.65
C PRO A 191 20.69 23.64 7.65
N ALA A 192 21.87 23.11 7.28
CA ALA A 192 22.12 21.66 7.17
C ALA A 192 21.70 20.87 8.42
N ALA A 193 22.08 21.33 9.62
CA ALA A 193 21.69 20.68 10.88
C ALA A 193 20.16 20.60 11.07
N THR A 194 19.41 21.61 10.59
CA THR A 194 17.94 21.59 10.67
C THR A 194 17.36 20.59 9.67
N LEU A 195 17.94 20.50 8.47
CA LEU A 195 17.53 19.52 7.46
C LEU A 195 17.79 18.08 7.92
N GLU A 196 18.90 17.82 8.61
CA GLU A 196 19.21 16.51 9.19
C GLU A 196 18.16 16.10 10.24
N TRP A 197 17.85 16.97 11.20
CA TRP A 197 16.82 16.70 12.22
C TRP A 197 15.43 16.50 11.60
N LEU A 198 15.08 17.34 10.61
CA LEU A 198 13.83 17.22 9.87
C LEU A 198 13.76 15.87 9.15
N THR A 199 14.86 15.43 8.55
CA THR A 199 14.96 14.15 7.84
C THR A 199 14.77 12.96 8.77
N VAL A 200 15.36 13.00 9.97
CA VAL A 200 15.12 11.99 11.00
C VAL A 200 13.64 11.96 11.39
N ALA A 201 13.01 13.12 11.62
CA ALA A 201 11.60 13.19 11.95
C ALA A 201 10.71 12.63 10.84
N VAL A 202 10.99 12.98 9.58
CA VAL A 202 10.27 12.46 8.40
C VAL A 202 10.42 10.96 8.26
N ALA A 203 11.63 10.41 8.49
CA ALA A 203 11.87 8.98 8.47
C ALA A 203 11.02 8.25 9.53
N LEU A 204 11.02 8.74 10.76
CA LEU A 204 10.24 8.16 11.86
C LEU A 204 8.73 8.23 11.60
N VAL A 205 8.23 9.39 11.15
CA VAL A 205 6.82 9.55 10.78
C VAL A 205 6.45 8.59 9.64
N SER A 206 7.33 8.39 8.68
CA SER A 206 7.11 7.46 7.57
C SER A 206 7.03 6.01 8.06
N ILE A 207 7.93 5.59 8.97
CA ILE A 207 7.93 4.25 9.55
C ILE A 207 6.65 3.99 10.35
N PHE A 208 6.37 4.83 11.36
CA PHE A 208 5.24 4.64 12.26
C PHE A 208 3.90 4.90 11.58
N GLY A 209 3.84 5.92 10.71
CA GLY A 209 2.67 6.21 9.90
C GLY A 209 2.31 5.06 8.98
N SER A 210 3.28 4.49 8.27
CA SER A 210 3.04 3.33 7.39
C SER A 210 2.57 2.10 8.19
N ALA A 211 3.21 1.81 9.34
CA ALA A 211 2.80 0.70 10.20
C ALA A 211 1.36 0.86 10.72
N TRP A 212 0.97 2.08 11.10
CA TRP A 212 -0.39 2.39 11.50
C TRP A 212 -1.40 2.21 10.36
N LEU A 213 -1.05 2.66 9.14
CA LEU A 213 -1.87 2.49 7.95
C LEU A 213 -2.14 1.01 7.66
N VAL A 214 -1.13 0.15 7.75
CA VAL A 214 -1.33 -1.30 7.53
C VAL A 214 -2.19 -1.94 8.60
N ARG A 215 -2.01 -1.56 9.88
CA ARG A 215 -2.92 -2.04 10.92
C ARG A 215 -4.37 -1.66 10.62
N ARG A 216 -4.60 -0.43 10.17
CA ARG A 216 -5.93 0.07 9.79
C ARG A 216 -6.48 -0.68 8.58
N ASP A 217 -5.68 -0.87 7.54
CA ASP A 217 -6.11 -1.54 6.31
C ASP A 217 -6.33 -3.05 6.53
N GLY A 218 -5.54 -3.69 7.38
CA GLY A 218 -5.75 -5.08 7.82
C GLY A 218 -7.07 -5.24 8.59
N GLN A 219 -7.44 -4.31 9.47
CA GLN A 219 -8.75 -4.33 10.12
C GLN A 219 -9.91 -4.21 9.12
N ARG A 220 -9.77 -3.35 8.10
CA ARG A 220 -10.75 -3.19 7.02
C ARG A 220 -10.88 -4.47 6.18
N PHE A 221 -9.76 -5.11 5.86
CA PHE A 221 -9.75 -6.41 5.19
C PHE A 221 -10.49 -7.49 5.98
N TRP A 222 -10.26 -7.60 7.28
CA TRP A 222 -10.94 -8.57 8.13
C TRP A 222 -12.46 -8.33 8.20
N ALA A 223 -12.90 -7.06 8.21
CA ALA A 223 -14.32 -6.73 8.12
C ALA A 223 -14.93 -7.18 6.78
N LEU A 224 -14.21 -7.00 5.67
CA LEU A 224 -14.61 -7.51 4.36
C LEU A 224 -14.70 -9.05 4.38
N TYR A 225 -13.66 -9.73 4.85
CA TYR A 225 -13.58 -11.19 4.91
C TYR A 225 -14.75 -11.81 5.69
N THR A 226 -15.04 -11.28 6.88
CA THR A 226 -16.11 -11.77 7.77
C THR A 226 -17.52 -11.54 7.23
N SER A 227 -17.72 -10.51 6.41
CA SER A 227 -19.02 -10.31 5.72
C SER A 227 -19.33 -11.39 4.68
N VAL A 228 -18.30 -12.03 4.11
CA VAL A 228 -18.43 -13.03 3.04
C VAL A 228 -18.47 -14.45 3.61
N TYR A 229 -17.59 -14.71 4.58
CA TYR A 229 -17.46 -15.95 5.33
C TYR A 229 -17.98 -15.73 6.77
N PRO A 230 -19.31 -15.72 6.98
CA PRO A 230 -19.84 -15.68 8.34
C PRO A 230 -19.31 -16.90 9.10
N ALA A 231 -18.88 -16.67 10.34
CA ALA A 231 -18.45 -17.75 11.22
C ALA A 231 -19.52 -18.86 11.22
N PRO A 232 -19.13 -20.15 11.21
CA PRO A 232 -20.10 -21.23 11.31
C PRO A 232 -20.96 -20.96 12.53
N ALA A 233 -22.27 -20.86 12.33
CA ALA A 233 -23.22 -20.70 13.43
C ALA A 233 -22.87 -21.77 14.46
N ALA A 234 -22.53 -21.34 15.67
CA ALA A 234 -22.29 -22.26 16.78
C ALA A 234 -23.48 -23.22 16.79
N LYS A 235 -23.22 -24.51 16.57
CA LYS A 235 -24.27 -25.54 16.60
C LYS A 235 -25.05 -25.28 17.88
N ALA A 236 -26.34 -24.94 17.75
CA ALA A 236 -27.23 -24.88 18.89
C ALA A 236 -27.04 -26.20 19.64
N PRO A 237 -26.84 -26.18 20.98
CA PRO A 237 -26.71 -27.40 21.73
C PRO A 237 -27.89 -28.27 21.37
N SER A 238 -27.62 -29.45 20.80
CA SER A 238 -28.65 -30.43 20.49
C SER A 238 -29.41 -30.61 21.79
N SER A 239 -30.69 -30.26 21.79
CA SER A 239 -31.62 -30.62 22.86
C SER A 239 -31.57 -32.14 22.94
N GLY A 240 -30.73 -32.64 23.85
CA GLY A 240 -30.57 -34.04 24.12
C GLY A 240 -31.94 -34.61 24.48
N ASP A 241 -32.17 -35.80 23.97
CA ASP A 241 -33.36 -36.61 24.18
C ASP A 241 -33.80 -36.58 25.65
N ALA A 242 -34.89 -35.85 25.89
CA ALA A 242 -35.78 -36.09 27.01
C ALA A 242 -37.05 -36.67 26.40
N GLY A 243 -37.03 -37.96 26.12
CA GLY A 243 -38.12 -38.65 25.43
C GLY A 243 -38.14 -40.14 25.76
N SER A 244 -38.73 -40.44 26.92
CA SER A 244 -39.36 -41.71 27.36
C SER A 244 -38.52 -42.98 27.43
#